data_AF-A0A8K0REP9-F1
#
_entry.id   AF-A0A8K0REP9-F1
#
_cell.length_a   1.000
_cell.length_b   1.000
_cell.length_c   1.000
_cell.angle_alpha   90.00
_cell.angle_beta   90.00
_cell.angle_gamma   90.00
#
_symmetry.space_group_name_H-M   'P 1'
#
loop_
_entity.id
_entity.type
_entity.pdbx_description
1 polymer ?
#
loop_
_entity_poly.entity_id
_entity_poly.type
_entity_poly.pdbx_seq_one_letter_code
_entity_poly.pdbx_strand_id
1 'polypeptide(L)'
;MLWAETASPTMVRNGTDVTAVTVGRFGENVYSQIRRFVVMQVNRQKHFVYACPIFTYGGQGVLKNNCLASEHTIVYLNNTQPKILRGEWEKGMRKEPIEITPSDPTEQMASASRLRFGKHHSIEWNVKVREIGIVSSRHMSKLMSYYKEESSNGFDDDDHYSAQDEGNGVSETTTQPSFQQAESIQPTSTGESYTRTSYPNIAPTQMYYTPPAWSQPGSNSAYTTNYPAQHERR
;
A
#
# COMPACT_ATOMS: atom_id res chain seq x y z
N MET A 1 8.19 -2.13 2.15
CA MET A 1 7.67 -3.49 1.84
C MET A 1 7.90 -3.78 0.37
N LEU A 2 8.15 -5.03 -0.02
CA LEU A 2 8.16 -5.42 -1.43
C LEU A 2 6.73 -5.40 -1.98
N TRP A 3 6.53 -4.82 -3.16
CA TRP A 3 5.23 -4.71 -3.81
C TRP A 3 5.36 -5.09 -5.28
N ALA A 4 4.57 -6.07 -5.72
CA ALA A 4 4.48 -6.44 -7.13
C ALA A 4 3.33 -5.68 -7.79
N GLU A 5 3.57 -5.11 -8.96
CA GLU A 5 2.54 -4.54 -9.83
C GLU A 5 2.77 -4.94 -11.28
N THR A 6 1.69 -5.03 -12.04
CA THR A 6 1.74 -5.27 -13.48
C THR A 6 2.48 -4.13 -14.17
N ALA A 7 3.38 -4.47 -15.11
CA ALA A 7 4.12 -3.49 -15.87
C ALA A 7 3.21 -2.60 -16.71
N SER A 8 3.22 -1.30 -16.42
CA SER A 8 2.77 -0.27 -17.36
C SER A 8 3.96 0.28 -18.14
N PRO A 9 3.81 0.62 -19.44
CA PRO A 9 4.85 1.28 -20.24
C PRO A 9 5.44 2.54 -19.59
N THR A 10 4.67 3.21 -18.72
CA THR A 10 5.02 4.48 -18.07
C THR A 10 5.72 4.32 -16.71
N MET A 11 6.04 3.08 -16.29
CA MET A 11 6.77 2.85 -15.04
C MET A 11 8.25 3.21 -15.20
N VAL A 12 8.56 4.47 -14.91
CA VAL A 12 9.91 5.04 -14.93
C VAL A 12 10.85 4.25 -13.99
N ARG A 13 11.99 3.82 -14.55
CA ARG A 13 13.06 3.01 -13.93
C ARG A 13 13.86 3.68 -12.80
N ASN A 14 13.58 4.92 -12.41
CA ASN A 14 14.47 5.73 -11.55
C ASN A 14 13.79 6.34 -10.32
N GLY A 15 13.10 5.53 -9.51
CA GLY A 15 12.51 5.98 -8.24
C GLY A 15 13.02 5.16 -7.06
N THR A 16 14.17 5.54 -6.48
CA THR A 16 14.74 5.16 -5.16
C THR A 16 14.68 3.72 -4.63
N ASP A 17 14.09 2.78 -5.35
CA ASP A 17 13.78 1.45 -4.87
C ASP A 17 14.08 0.44 -5.99
N VAL A 18 14.85 -0.59 -5.62
CA VAL A 18 15.28 -1.66 -6.51
C VAL A 18 14.05 -2.26 -7.20
N THR A 19 13.94 -2.04 -8.51
CA THR A 19 12.88 -2.64 -9.34
C THR A 19 13.41 -3.95 -9.91
N ALA A 20 12.88 -5.07 -9.42
CA ALA A 20 13.11 -6.37 -10.05
C ALA A 20 12.01 -6.60 -11.08
N VAL A 21 12.39 -6.92 -12.32
CA VAL A 21 11.44 -7.32 -13.36
C VAL A 21 11.39 -8.84 -13.40
N THR A 22 10.21 -9.41 -13.21
CA THR A 22 9.97 -10.85 -13.41
C THR A 22 8.99 -11.03 -14.56
N VAL A 23 9.18 -12.03 -15.40
CA VAL A 23 8.17 -12.38 -16.41
C VAL A 23 7.15 -13.30 -15.74
N GLY A 24 5.89 -12.86 -15.73
CA GLY A 24 4.75 -13.59 -15.22
C GLY A 24 4.42 -14.81 -16.08
N ARG A 25 3.44 -15.60 -15.62
CA ARG A 25 3.07 -16.87 -16.26
C ARG A 25 2.55 -16.66 -17.69
N PHE A 26 2.03 -15.49 -18.03
CA PHE A 26 1.42 -15.18 -19.32
C PHE A 26 2.30 -14.25 -20.18
N GLY A 27 3.60 -14.15 -19.89
CA GLY A 27 4.55 -13.34 -20.64
C GLY A 27 4.52 -11.84 -20.30
N GLU A 28 3.71 -11.43 -19.33
CA GLU A 28 3.65 -10.07 -18.83
C GLU A 28 4.85 -9.74 -17.94
N ASN A 29 5.37 -8.52 -18.06
CA ASN A 29 6.37 -8.06 -17.10
C ASN A 29 5.70 -7.70 -15.77
N VAL A 30 6.27 -8.16 -14.67
CA VAL A 30 5.87 -7.84 -13.30
C VAL A 30 6.99 -7.03 -12.68
N TYR A 31 6.72 -5.77 -12.35
CA TYR A 31 7.67 -4.95 -11.61
C TYR A 31 7.46 -5.17 -10.11
N SER A 32 8.52 -5.57 -9.44
CA SER A 32 8.59 -5.64 -7.99
C SER A 32 9.40 -4.47 -7.49
N GLN A 33 8.80 -3.60 -6.67
CA GLN A 33 9.48 -2.43 -6.10
C GLN A 33 9.32 -2.39 -4.59
N ILE A 34 10.29 -1.82 -3.88
CA ILE A 34 10.12 -1.48 -2.47
C ILE A 34 9.25 -0.23 -2.38
N ARG A 35 8.15 -0.30 -1.62
CA ARG A 35 7.28 0.84 -1.32
C ARG A 35 7.38 1.25 0.14
N ARG A 36 7.36 2.55 0.38
CA ARG A 36 7.31 3.20 1.69
C ARG A 36 5.87 3.65 1.96
N PHE A 37 5.44 3.54 3.21
CA PHE A 37 4.07 3.84 3.62
C PHE A 37 4.06 4.57 4.97
N VAL A 38 3.03 5.39 5.19
CA VAL A 38 2.65 5.87 6.52
C VAL A 38 1.42 5.10 6.95
N VAL A 39 1.50 4.41 8.09
CA VAL A 39 0.38 3.69 8.68
C VAL A 39 -0.61 4.69 9.28
N MET A 40 -1.86 4.60 8.88
CA MET A 40 -2.91 5.53 9.27
C MET A 40 -3.87 4.91 10.29
N GLN A 41 -4.21 3.64 10.12
CA GLN A 41 -5.11 2.90 11.00
C GLN A 41 -4.65 1.46 11.14
N VAL A 42 -4.75 0.90 12.35
CA VAL A 42 -4.35 -0.48 12.64
C VAL A 42 -5.58 -1.27 13.04
N ASN A 43 -5.89 -2.33 12.29
CA ASN A 43 -6.93 -3.29 12.65
C ASN A 43 -6.31 -4.54 13.26
N ARG A 44 -6.31 -4.61 14.60
CA ARG A 44 -5.69 -5.73 15.33
C ARG A 44 -6.50 -7.02 15.29
N GLN A 45 -7.82 -6.92 15.18
CA GLN A 45 -8.70 -8.10 15.14
C GLN A 45 -8.62 -8.82 13.79
N LYS A 46 -8.46 -8.06 12.71
CA LYS A 46 -8.38 -8.58 11.34
C LYS A 46 -6.94 -8.65 10.81
N HIS A 47 -5.94 -8.33 11.62
CA HIS A 47 -4.51 -8.44 11.30
C HIS A 47 -4.06 -7.70 10.02
N PHE A 48 -4.58 -6.49 9.79
CA PHE A 48 -4.12 -5.61 8.71
C PHE A 48 -4.04 -4.15 9.15
N VAL A 49 -3.45 -3.30 8.30
CA VAL A 49 -3.41 -1.85 8.49
C VAL A 49 -3.91 -1.12 7.24
N TYR A 50 -4.50 0.06 7.41
CA TYR A 50 -4.65 1.02 6.32
C TYR A 50 -3.48 1.98 6.32
N ALA A 51 -2.91 2.20 5.14
CA ALA A 51 -1.72 3.02 4.97
C ALA A 51 -1.76 3.86 3.70
N CYS A 52 -1.13 5.03 3.76
CA CYS A 52 -0.95 5.93 2.63
C CYS A 52 0.47 5.76 2.06
N PRO A 53 0.64 5.62 0.73
CA PRO A 53 1.93 5.42 0.10
C PRO A 53 2.73 6.72 0.02
N ILE A 54 4.04 6.58 0.05
CA ILE A 54 5.00 7.64 -0.27
C ILE A 54 5.56 7.38 -1.65
N PHE A 55 5.49 8.39 -2.54
CA PHE A 55 6.04 8.33 -3.89
C PHE A 55 7.05 9.44 -4.13
N THR A 56 8.09 9.15 -4.92
CA THR A 56 9.01 10.16 -5.47
C THR A 56 8.69 10.50 -6.92
N TYR A 57 7.85 9.69 -7.58
CA TYR A 57 7.45 9.85 -8.97
C TYR A 57 8.66 9.96 -9.93
N GLY A 58 9.70 9.15 -9.71
CA GLY A 58 10.93 9.23 -10.48
C GLY A 58 11.73 10.50 -10.21
N GLY A 59 11.63 11.03 -8.98
CA GLY A 59 12.27 12.29 -8.57
C GLY A 59 11.47 13.56 -8.92
N GLN A 60 10.31 13.43 -9.56
CA GLN A 60 9.53 14.57 -10.04
C GLN A 60 8.53 15.12 -9.00
N GLY A 61 8.32 14.42 -7.88
CA GLY A 61 7.29 14.81 -6.90
C GLY A 61 5.91 14.92 -7.56
N VAL A 62 5.11 15.91 -7.18
CA VAL A 62 3.78 16.07 -7.79
C VAL A 62 3.82 16.62 -9.21
N LEU A 63 4.98 16.99 -9.76
CA LEU A 63 5.09 17.53 -11.12
C LEU A 63 4.83 16.47 -12.20
N LYS A 64 4.96 15.17 -11.87
CA LYS A 64 4.64 14.07 -12.79
C LYS A 64 3.25 14.26 -13.40
N ASN A 65 3.13 13.99 -14.70
CA ASN A 65 1.86 14.05 -15.41
C ASN A 65 0.80 13.18 -14.73
N ASN A 66 -0.45 13.69 -14.70
CA ASN A 66 -1.61 13.05 -14.07
C ASN A 66 -1.49 12.81 -12.56
N CYS A 67 -0.56 13.51 -11.88
CA CYS A 67 -0.52 13.56 -10.42
C CYS A 67 -1.38 14.74 -9.94
N LEU A 68 -2.39 14.45 -9.10
CA LEU A 68 -3.23 15.46 -8.49
C LEU A 68 -2.52 16.05 -7.27
N ALA A 69 -2.07 17.30 -7.36
CA ALA A 69 -1.20 17.88 -6.34
C ALA A 69 -1.91 18.14 -4.99
N SER A 70 -3.22 18.34 -4.99
CA SER A 70 -4.02 18.69 -3.81
C SER A 70 -4.12 17.55 -2.77
N GLU A 71 -4.06 16.30 -3.21
CA GLU A 71 -4.09 15.09 -2.36
C GLU A 71 -2.72 14.73 -1.76
N HIS A 72 -1.68 15.54 -2.02
CA HIS A 72 -0.30 15.26 -1.62
C HIS A 72 0.22 16.26 -0.59
N THR A 73 1.18 15.79 0.20
CA THR A 73 2.06 16.64 1.01
C THR A 73 3.52 16.16 0.94
N ILE A 74 4.44 17.03 1.32
CA ILE A 74 5.85 16.68 1.53
C ILE A 74 5.95 15.81 2.78
N VAL A 75 6.72 14.72 2.68
CA VAL A 75 7.16 13.94 3.84
C VAL A 75 8.68 14.01 3.93
N TYR A 76 9.22 14.25 5.12
CA TYR A 76 10.65 14.44 5.34
C TYR A 76 11.10 13.90 6.69
N LEU A 77 12.40 13.64 6.84
CA LEU A 77 12.97 13.16 8.08
C LEU A 77 13.32 14.31 9.03
N ASN A 78 13.17 14.09 10.33
CA ASN A 78 13.68 14.96 11.37
C ASN A 78 15.18 15.22 11.13
N ASN A 79 15.63 16.47 11.36
CA ASN A 79 16.96 16.98 11.00
C ASN A 79 17.19 17.26 9.50
N THR A 80 16.17 17.14 8.66
CA THR A 80 16.18 17.66 7.28
C THR A 80 15.14 18.77 7.12
N GLN A 81 15.30 19.61 6.09
CA GLN A 81 14.31 20.65 5.77
C GLN A 81 13.36 20.12 4.67
N PRO A 82 12.03 20.27 4.81
CA PRO A 82 11.10 19.98 3.72
C PRO A 82 11.41 20.86 2.51
N LYS A 83 11.48 20.25 1.32
CA LYS A 83 11.77 20.94 0.06
C LYS A 83 10.60 20.81 -0.90
N ILE A 84 10.00 21.95 -1.23
CA ILE A 84 9.05 22.06 -2.33
C ILE A 84 9.84 22.16 -3.65
N LEU A 85 9.48 21.36 -4.65
CA LEU A 85 10.07 21.47 -5.98
C LEU A 85 9.40 22.64 -6.72
N ARG A 86 10.17 23.33 -7.56
CA ARG A 86 9.67 24.46 -8.35
C ARG A 86 8.49 24.01 -9.22
N GLY A 87 7.33 24.67 -9.10
CA GLY A 87 6.11 24.32 -9.82
C GLY A 87 5.08 23.54 -8.99
N GLU A 88 5.46 22.92 -7.86
CA GLU A 88 4.50 22.11 -7.09
C GLU A 88 3.45 22.98 -6.38
N TRP A 89 3.83 24.19 -5.95
CA TRP A 89 2.89 25.16 -5.42
C TRP A 89 1.93 25.62 -6.52
N GLU A 90 2.44 25.96 -7.69
CA GLU A 90 1.63 26.39 -8.83
C GLU A 90 0.65 25.29 -9.27
N LYS A 91 1.06 24.01 -9.14
CA LYS A 91 0.21 22.84 -9.45
C LYS A 91 -0.88 22.56 -8.40
N GLY A 92 -0.88 23.27 -7.26
CA GLY A 92 -1.94 23.16 -6.25
C GLY A 92 -1.61 22.32 -5.02
N MET A 93 -0.33 21.95 -4.78
CA MET A 93 0.05 21.30 -3.52
C MET A 93 0.00 22.33 -2.38
N ARG A 94 -0.96 22.18 -1.47
CA ARG A 94 -1.22 23.13 -0.37
C ARG A 94 -1.08 22.55 1.03
N LYS A 95 -1.14 21.22 1.16
CA LYS A 95 -1.03 20.53 2.45
C LYS A 95 0.36 20.75 3.03
N GLU A 96 0.44 21.07 4.31
CA GLU A 96 1.70 21.37 4.99
C GLU A 96 2.52 20.08 5.21
N PRO A 97 3.86 20.16 5.23
CA PRO A 97 4.73 18.99 5.35
C PRO A 97 4.50 18.15 6.62
N ILE A 98 4.75 16.84 6.52
CA ILE A 98 4.74 15.88 7.62
C ILE A 98 6.18 15.45 7.94
N GLU A 99 6.52 15.46 9.24
CA GLU A 99 7.86 15.18 9.74
C GLU A 99 7.87 13.75 10.30
N ILE A 100 8.94 13.01 10.01
CA ILE A 100 9.16 11.66 10.53
C ILE A 100 10.45 11.66 11.35
N THR A 101 10.38 11.26 12.61
CA THR A 101 11.55 10.93 13.42
C THR A 101 12.09 9.58 12.95
N PRO A 102 13.30 9.51 12.37
CA PRO A 102 13.83 8.26 11.84
C PRO A 102 14.18 7.29 12.98
N SER A 103 13.97 5.99 12.75
CA SER A 103 14.38 4.95 13.71
C SER A 103 15.89 4.65 13.63
N ASP A 104 16.54 5.02 12.53
CA ASP A 104 17.99 4.93 12.29
C ASP A 104 18.52 6.30 11.85
N PRO A 105 19.56 6.86 12.49
CA PRO A 105 20.13 8.16 12.11
C PRO A 105 20.74 8.20 10.70
N THR A 106 21.03 7.04 10.10
CA THR A 106 21.53 6.91 8.72
C THR A 106 20.42 6.86 7.68
N GLU A 107 19.15 6.85 8.10
CA GLU A 107 18.00 6.80 7.20
C GLU A 107 18.00 8.02 6.26
N GLN A 108 17.71 7.78 4.99
CA GLN A 108 17.64 8.83 3.98
C GLN A 108 16.28 8.82 3.28
N MET A 109 15.82 10.01 2.95
CA MET A 109 14.58 10.23 2.22
C MET A 109 14.81 11.23 1.10
N ALA A 110 14.39 10.90 -0.11
CA ALA A 110 14.52 11.80 -1.24
C ALA A 110 13.69 13.07 -1.00
N SER A 111 14.22 14.23 -1.38
CA SER A 111 13.51 15.52 -1.27
C SER A 111 12.19 15.55 -2.04
N ALA A 112 12.06 14.74 -3.09
CA ALA A 112 10.86 14.56 -3.90
C ALA A 112 9.82 13.61 -3.27
N SER A 113 10.03 13.10 -2.04
CA SER A 113 9.08 12.19 -1.39
C SER A 113 7.78 12.91 -1.05
N ARG A 114 6.68 12.40 -1.58
CA ARG A 114 5.33 12.92 -1.37
C ARG A 114 4.44 11.84 -0.78
N LEU A 115 3.81 12.13 0.35
CA LEU A 115 2.77 11.30 0.91
C LEU A 115 1.47 11.58 0.16
N ARG A 116 0.83 10.54 -0.35
CA ARG A 116 -0.43 10.62 -1.10
C ARG A 116 -1.59 10.16 -0.22
N PHE A 117 -2.54 11.05 0.06
CA PHE A 117 -3.69 10.74 0.90
C PHE A 117 -4.86 10.14 0.10
N GLY A 118 -5.06 10.51 -1.17
CA GLY A 118 -6.18 9.99 -1.99
C GLY A 118 -6.00 8.54 -2.49
N LYS A 119 -5.00 7.80 -1.99
CA LYS A 119 -4.85 6.37 -2.29
C LYS A 119 -4.52 5.57 -1.05
N HIS A 120 -5.47 4.75 -0.61
CA HIS A 120 -5.34 3.88 0.55
C HIS A 120 -4.94 2.47 0.16
N HIS A 121 -4.08 1.86 0.97
CA HIS A 121 -3.70 0.47 0.85
C HIS A 121 -4.04 -0.27 2.14
N SER A 122 -4.75 -1.40 2.02
CA SER A 122 -4.77 -2.43 3.06
C SER A 122 -3.49 -3.24 2.97
N ILE A 123 -2.78 -3.37 4.10
CA ILE A 123 -1.53 -4.13 4.19
C ILE A 123 -1.67 -5.16 5.30
N GLU A 124 -1.52 -6.44 4.93
CA GLU A 124 -1.53 -7.58 5.84
C GLU A 124 -0.29 -7.58 6.76
N TRP A 125 -0.45 -8.07 8.00
CA TRP A 125 0.63 -8.10 8.99
C TRP A 125 1.77 -9.07 8.65
N ASN A 126 1.52 -10.07 7.82
CA ASN A 126 2.51 -11.07 7.44
C ASN A 126 3.49 -10.56 6.37
N VAL A 127 3.28 -9.36 5.82
CA VAL A 127 4.20 -8.77 4.84
C VAL A 127 5.50 -8.36 5.54
N LYS A 128 6.63 -8.71 4.91
CA LYS A 128 7.95 -8.28 5.39
C LYS A 128 8.13 -6.78 5.16
N VAL A 129 8.41 -6.07 6.24
CA VAL A 129 8.63 -4.62 6.25
C VAL A 129 9.94 -4.27 6.94
N ARG A 130 10.45 -3.09 6.62
CA ARG A 130 11.53 -2.42 7.34
C ARG A 130 10.95 -1.16 7.95
N GLU A 131 11.27 -0.91 9.21
CA GLU A 131 10.91 0.34 9.88
C GLU A 131 11.77 1.49 9.37
N ILE A 132 11.14 2.65 9.13
CA ILE A 132 11.81 3.89 8.69
C ILE A 132 11.85 4.90 9.84
N GLY A 133 10.73 5.04 10.55
CA GLY A 133 10.56 6.06 11.56
C GLY A 133 9.12 6.19 12.02
N ILE A 134 8.89 7.14 12.93
CA ILE A 134 7.60 7.47 13.51
C ILE A 134 7.26 8.92 13.14
N VAL A 135 6.03 9.19 12.72
CA VAL A 135 5.58 10.56 12.46
C VAL A 135 5.67 11.39 13.74
N SER A 136 6.25 12.58 13.64
CA SER A 136 6.38 13.55 14.73
C SER A 136 5.02 13.82 15.37
N SER A 137 4.96 13.75 16.71
CA SER A 137 3.70 13.93 17.46
C SER A 137 3.02 15.28 17.16
N ARG A 138 3.81 16.33 16.90
CA ARG A 138 3.33 17.66 16.50
C ARG A 138 2.56 17.67 15.19
N HIS A 139 2.85 16.73 14.29
CA HIS A 139 2.22 16.63 12.98
C HIS A 139 1.10 15.59 12.92
N MET A 140 0.83 14.88 14.01
CA MET A 140 -0.16 13.81 14.01
C MET A 140 -1.60 14.30 13.80
N SER A 141 -1.99 15.40 14.45
CA SER A 141 -3.32 16.01 14.25
C SER A 141 -3.54 16.40 12.78
N LYS A 142 -2.53 17.06 12.19
CA LYS A 142 -2.50 17.46 10.78
C LYS A 142 -2.58 16.25 9.83
N LEU A 143 -1.76 15.23 10.09
CA LEU A 143 -1.76 13.99 9.31
C LEU A 143 -3.16 13.36 9.28
N MET A 144 -3.82 13.26 10.43
CA MET A 144 -5.17 12.70 10.55
C MET A 144 -6.24 13.59 9.89
N SER A 145 -6.06 14.91 9.91
CA SER A 145 -6.94 15.86 9.22
C SER A 145 -6.92 15.62 7.70
N TYR A 146 -5.72 15.58 7.10
CA TYR A 146 -5.57 15.36 5.67
C TYR A 146 -6.05 13.99 5.22
N TYR A 147 -5.82 12.95 6.04
CA TYR A 147 -6.33 11.61 5.78
C TYR A 147 -7.86 11.58 5.70
N LYS A 148 -8.54 12.23 6.64
CA LYS A 148 -10.01 12.30 6.66
C LYS A 148 -10.56 13.09 5.48
N GLU A 149 -9.93 14.22 5.15
CA GLU A 149 -10.30 15.07 4.01
C GLU A 149 -10.30 14.30 2.69
N GLU A 150 -9.26 13.50 2.40
CA GLU A 150 -9.23 12.72 1.16
C GLU A 150 -10.05 11.43 1.22
N SER A 151 -10.28 10.87 2.42
CA SER A 151 -11.10 9.65 2.56
C SER A 151 -12.56 9.88 2.19
N SER A 152 -13.05 11.11 2.26
CA SER A 152 -14.41 11.49 1.87
C SER A 152 -14.56 11.88 0.40
N ASN A 153 -13.46 11.96 -0.36
CA ASN A 153 -13.46 12.50 -1.72
C ASN A 153 -13.30 11.40 -2.79
N GLY A 154 -13.95 11.57 -3.94
CA GLY A 154 -13.56 10.89 -5.19
C GLY A 154 -14.08 9.47 -5.43
N PHE A 155 -15.16 9.08 -4.75
CA PHE A 155 -15.96 7.94 -5.18
C PHE A 155 -17.13 8.47 -5.99
N ASP A 156 -17.22 8.06 -7.25
CA ASP A 156 -18.43 8.24 -8.04
C ASP A 156 -19.54 7.37 -7.39
N ASP A 157 -20.74 7.92 -7.27
CA ASP A 157 -21.89 7.10 -6.91
C ASP A 157 -22.05 6.07 -8.04
N ASP A 158 -22.01 4.76 -7.73
CA ASP A 158 -22.19 3.70 -8.73
C ASP A 158 -23.41 4.04 -9.60
N ASP A 159 -23.19 4.31 -10.89
CA ASP A 159 -24.25 4.64 -11.84
C ASP A 159 -25.34 3.57 -11.73
N HIS A 160 -26.47 3.90 -11.12
CA HIS A 160 -27.63 3.03 -11.09
C HIS A 160 -28.06 2.80 -12.55
N TYR A 161 -27.71 1.63 -13.10
CA TYR A 161 -28.31 1.11 -14.33
C TYR A 161 -29.82 1.04 -14.11
N SER A 162 -30.53 2.09 -14.52
CA SER A 162 -31.97 2.14 -14.51
C SER A 162 -32.43 1.32 -15.71
N ALA A 163 -32.82 0.06 -15.44
CA ALA A 163 -33.54 -0.74 -16.41
C ALA A 163 -34.93 -0.12 -16.61
N GLN A 164 -35.03 0.82 -17.54
CA GLN A 164 -36.28 1.25 -18.15
C GLN A 164 -36.16 1.05 -19.66
N ASP A 165 -36.45 -0.16 -20.12
CA ASP A 165 -36.88 -0.40 -21.48
C ASP A 165 -38.16 -1.25 -21.42
N GLU A 166 -39.30 -0.57 -21.32
CA GLU A 166 -40.58 -1.16 -21.69
C GLU A 166 -40.89 -0.78 -23.14
N GLY A 167 -40.68 -1.75 -24.03
CA GLY A 167 -41.60 -2.04 -25.11
C GLY A 167 -41.50 -1.17 -26.36
N ASN A 168 -40.63 -1.56 -27.29
CA ASN A 168 -41.06 -1.56 -28.68
C ASN A 168 -40.42 -2.71 -29.48
N GLY A 169 -41.25 -3.66 -29.90
CA GLY A 169 -40.82 -4.84 -30.63
C GLY A 169 -40.36 -4.50 -32.05
N VAL A 170 -39.12 -4.85 -32.37
CA VAL A 170 -38.66 -5.06 -33.74
C VAL A 170 -37.85 -6.34 -33.77
N SER A 171 -38.31 -7.30 -34.57
CA SER A 171 -37.68 -8.60 -34.78
C SER A 171 -36.38 -8.44 -35.54
N GLU A 172 -35.23 -8.66 -34.91
CA GLU A 172 -33.95 -8.85 -35.60
C GLU A 172 -33.43 -10.29 -35.41
N THR A 173 -33.34 -10.99 -36.53
CA THR A 173 -32.80 -12.33 -36.68
C THR A 173 -31.37 -12.40 -36.13
N THR A 174 -31.20 -13.11 -35.02
CA THR A 174 -29.89 -13.41 -34.43
C THR A 174 -29.11 -14.36 -35.35
N THR A 175 -28.13 -13.84 -36.08
CA THR A 175 -27.02 -14.66 -36.60
C THR A 175 -25.90 -14.58 -35.57
N GLN A 176 -25.64 -15.68 -34.86
CA GLN A 176 -24.51 -15.76 -33.95
C GLN A 176 -23.18 -15.84 -34.71
N PRO A 177 -22.14 -15.08 -34.34
CA PRO A 177 -20.79 -15.38 -34.77
C PRO A 177 -20.25 -16.59 -34.00
N SER A 178 -19.91 -17.64 -34.73
CA SER A 178 -19.20 -18.81 -34.18
C SER A 178 -17.79 -18.41 -33.76
N PHE A 179 -17.45 -18.61 -32.47
CA PHE A 179 -16.07 -18.56 -32.02
C PHE A 179 -15.33 -19.81 -32.52
N GLN A 180 -14.39 -19.64 -33.45
CA GLN A 180 -13.45 -20.70 -33.80
C GLN A 180 -12.40 -20.85 -32.70
N GLN A 181 -12.22 -22.09 -32.27
CA GLN A 181 -11.25 -22.51 -31.28
C GLN A 181 -9.84 -22.30 -31.85
N ALA A 182 -9.03 -21.43 -31.25
CA ALA A 182 -7.64 -21.25 -31.66
C ALA A 182 -6.85 -22.52 -31.33
N GLU A 183 -6.22 -23.09 -32.37
CA GLU A 183 -5.39 -24.29 -32.27
C GLU A 183 -4.14 -24.06 -31.40
N SER A 184 -3.74 -25.12 -30.70
CA SER A 184 -2.57 -25.15 -29.82
C SER A 184 -1.27 -25.04 -30.61
N ILE A 185 -0.58 -23.91 -30.50
CA ILE A 185 0.79 -23.78 -31.00
C ILE A 185 1.72 -24.52 -30.04
N GLN A 186 2.33 -25.61 -30.50
CA GLN A 186 3.40 -26.29 -29.78
C GLN A 186 4.69 -25.45 -29.81
N PRO A 187 5.42 -25.33 -28.70
CA PRO A 187 6.68 -24.59 -28.68
C PRO A 187 7.76 -25.37 -29.43
N THR A 188 8.20 -24.83 -30.56
CA THR A 188 9.42 -25.24 -31.26
C THR A 188 10.63 -24.87 -30.40
N SER A 189 11.40 -25.88 -29.99
CA SER A 189 12.64 -25.74 -29.25
C SER A 189 13.75 -25.15 -30.14
N THR A 190 14.18 -23.93 -29.86
CA THR A 190 15.51 -23.43 -30.24
C THR A 190 16.25 -23.13 -28.95
N GLY A 191 17.26 -23.96 -28.66
CA GLY A 191 17.97 -23.94 -27.41
C GLY A 191 18.85 -22.71 -27.24
N GLU A 192 18.68 -22.02 -26.12
CA GLU A 192 19.72 -21.20 -25.53
C GLU A 192 19.90 -21.63 -24.08
N SER A 193 21.06 -22.23 -23.83
CA SER A 193 21.49 -22.74 -22.54
C SER A 193 21.88 -21.59 -21.62
N TYR A 194 21.08 -21.33 -20.57
CA TYR A 194 21.50 -20.51 -19.44
C TYR A 194 21.92 -21.42 -18.27
N THR A 195 23.11 -21.17 -17.75
CA THR A 195 23.71 -21.95 -16.67
C THR A 195 22.90 -21.80 -15.38
N ARG A 196 22.34 -22.91 -14.92
CA ARG A 196 21.61 -23.05 -13.66
C ARG A 196 22.59 -22.99 -12.48
N THR A 197 22.68 -21.85 -11.79
CA THR A 197 23.36 -21.82 -10.48
C THR A 197 22.44 -22.48 -9.45
N SER A 198 22.74 -23.72 -9.08
CA SER A 198 22.03 -24.46 -8.03
C SER A 198 22.59 -24.13 -6.66
N TYR A 199 21.73 -23.66 -5.73
CA TYR A 199 22.04 -23.65 -4.31
C TYR A 199 21.64 -25.00 -3.67
N PRO A 200 22.42 -25.52 -2.71
CA PRO A 200 22.09 -26.76 -2.01
C PRO A 200 20.81 -26.59 -1.18
N ASN A 201 19.94 -27.59 -1.28
CA ASN A 201 18.67 -27.65 -0.57
C ASN A 201 18.93 -28.02 0.90
N ILE A 202 18.93 -27.03 1.80
CA ILE A 202 19.03 -27.27 3.24
C ILE A 202 17.60 -27.44 3.77
N ALA A 203 17.29 -28.63 4.26
CA ALA A 203 16.01 -28.92 4.90
C ALA A 203 15.82 -27.99 6.13
N PRO A 204 14.62 -27.41 6.34
CA PRO A 204 14.40 -26.51 7.45
C PRO A 204 14.47 -27.25 8.78
N THR A 205 15.43 -26.88 9.62
CA THR A 205 15.51 -27.29 11.03
C THR A 205 14.32 -26.69 11.78
N GLN A 206 13.50 -27.53 12.40
CA GLN A 206 12.39 -27.10 13.25
C GLN A 206 12.95 -26.34 14.47
N MET A 207 12.83 -25.01 14.45
CA MET A 207 13.10 -24.15 15.61
C MET A 207 11.83 -24.10 16.46
N TYR A 208 11.80 -24.86 17.56
CA TYR A 208 10.75 -24.73 18.55
C TYR A 208 10.85 -23.36 19.22
N TYR A 209 9.78 -22.57 19.10
CA TYR A 209 9.64 -21.28 19.77
C TYR A 209 9.31 -21.48 21.25
N THR A 210 10.20 -21.06 22.14
CA THR A 210 9.94 -20.98 23.57
C THR A 210 9.47 -19.57 23.91
N PRO A 211 8.23 -19.37 24.38
CA PRO A 211 7.71 -18.04 24.67
C PRO A 211 8.34 -17.45 25.95
N PRO A 212 8.42 -16.11 26.07
CA PRO A 212 9.04 -15.44 27.22
C PRO A 212 8.21 -15.55 28.51
N ALA A 213 8.89 -15.49 29.66
CA ALA A 213 8.36 -15.87 30.98
C ALA A 213 7.10 -15.14 31.47
N TRP A 214 6.76 -13.97 30.90
CA TRP A 214 5.53 -13.24 31.23
C TRP A 214 4.27 -13.79 30.54
N SER A 215 4.41 -14.78 29.66
CA SER A 215 3.31 -15.45 28.96
C SER A 215 2.74 -16.67 29.70
N GLN A 216 3.27 -16.99 30.89
CA GLN A 216 2.73 -18.07 31.71
C GLN A 216 1.58 -17.54 32.57
N PRO A 217 0.39 -18.17 32.57
CA PRO A 217 -0.69 -17.77 33.46
C PRO A 217 -0.25 -18.00 34.91
N GLY A 218 -0.11 -16.91 35.65
CA GLY A 218 0.16 -16.93 37.08
C GLY A 218 -0.97 -17.63 37.83
N SER A 219 -0.59 -18.53 38.73
CA SER A 219 -1.46 -19.21 39.69
C SER A 219 -2.36 -18.22 40.44
N ASN A 220 -3.66 -18.51 40.46
CA ASN A 220 -4.68 -17.83 41.24
C ASN A 220 -4.22 -17.53 42.68
N SER A 221 -4.29 -16.26 43.08
CA SER A 221 -4.45 -15.87 44.48
C SER A 221 -5.69 -14.99 44.57
N ALA A 222 -6.69 -15.48 45.29
CA ALA A 222 -7.99 -14.84 45.47
C ALA A 222 -7.84 -13.52 46.22
N TYR A 223 -8.39 -12.44 45.65
CA TYR A 223 -8.76 -11.25 46.41
C TYR A 223 -10.27 -11.12 46.38
N THR A 224 -10.88 -11.32 47.55
CA THR A 224 -12.28 -11.04 47.83
C THR A 224 -12.50 -9.52 47.81
N THR A 225 -13.34 -9.02 46.91
CA THR A 225 -13.85 -7.65 46.98
C THR A 225 -15.30 -7.66 47.45
N ASN A 226 -15.51 -7.16 48.66
CA ASN A 226 -16.83 -6.82 49.21
C ASN A 226 -17.41 -5.62 48.45
N TYR A 227 -18.59 -5.78 47.85
CA TYR A 227 -19.44 -4.69 47.40
C TYR A 227 -20.46 -4.36 48.50
N PRO A 228 -20.57 -3.12 48.99
CA PRO A 228 -21.74 -2.72 49.78
C PRO A 228 -22.93 -2.44 48.86
N ALA A 229 -24.08 -3.00 49.24
CA ALA A 229 -25.36 -2.92 48.58
C ALA A 229 -25.89 -1.47 48.49
N GLN A 230 -26.39 -1.09 47.31
CA GLN A 230 -27.24 0.10 47.16
C GLN A 230 -28.67 -0.24 47.62
N HIS A 231 -29.18 0.55 48.56
CA HIS A 231 -30.55 0.48 49.05
C HIS A 231 -31.54 0.99 47.99
N GLU A 232 -32.56 0.19 47.72
CA GLU A 232 -33.77 0.58 47.00
C GLU A 232 -34.78 1.28 47.94
N ARG A 233 -35.41 2.34 47.40
CA ARG A 233 -36.73 2.95 47.71
C ARG A 233 -36.95 3.71 49.03
N ARG A 234 -37.30 4.99 48.88
CA ARG A 234 -38.72 5.43 48.77
C ARG A 234 -38.84 6.73 47.98
#